data_AF-A0A1Q5B997-F1
#
_entry.id   AF-A0A1Q5B997-F1
#
_cell.length_a   1.000
_cell.length_b   1.000
_cell.length_c   1.000
_cell.angle_alpha   90.00
_cell.angle_beta   90.00
_cell.angle_gamma   90.00
#
_symmetry.space_group_name_H-M   'P 1'
#
loop_
_entity.id
_entity.type
_entity.pdbx_description
1 polymer ?
#
loop_
_entity_poly.entity_id
_entity_poly.type
_entity_poly.pdbx_seq_one_letter_code
_entity_poly.pdbx_strand_id
1 'polypeptide(L)'
;MQRLSANPHLTHLLTANEFFVRLTAHTRHHGETRLDRWWSEATTTKQFRTITADGHGLWSVADTTAGFWLETDTGTEPLGRVVAKLDRYAQLIRRGGPRYPVLFWLGSEQREEHLHRLLRGGRGDARFATATHATDPAAAVWLPGGATCRIRLAELPSDHGQPVADNPNYDDGIFVL
;
A
#
# COMPACT_ATOMS: atom_id res chain seq x y z
N MET A 1 16.52 27.73 19.07
CA MET A 1 16.42 26.94 17.82
C MET A 1 15.87 25.57 18.17
N GLN A 2 14.55 25.41 18.14
CA GLN A 2 13.85 24.21 18.62
C GLN A 2 13.43 23.36 17.40
N ARG A 3 13.78 22.08 17.45
CA ARG A 3 13.85 21.11 16.33
C ARG A 3 12.53 20.93 15.57
N LEU A 4 12.44 21.51 14.37
CA LEU A 4 11.52 21.03 13.31
C LEU A 4 11.96 19.67 12.75
N SER A 5 13.21 19.25 13.00
CA SER A 5 13.83 18.02 12.51
C SER A 5 13.39 16.72 13.22
N ALA A 6 12.46 16.78 14.16
CA ALA A 6 12.06 15.62 14.97
C ALA A 6 10.54 15.45 15.11
N ASN A 7 9.76 15.96 14.16
CA ASN A 7 8.33 15.71 14.12
C ASN A 7 8.07 14.32 13.48
N PRO A 8 7.64 13.30 14.25
CA PRO A 8 7.41 11.95 13.71
C PRO A 8 6.35 11.94 12.61
N HIS A 9 5.37 12.84 12.69
CA HIS A 9 4.34 12.99 11.66
C HIS A 9 4.93 13.52 10.35
N LEU A 10 5.87 14.47 10.41
CA LEU A 10 6.54 14.96 9.21
C LEU A 10 7.39 13.87 8.56
N THR A 11 8.17 13.12 9.35
CA THR A 11 8.97 11.99 8.84
C THR A 11 8.07 10.97 8.14
N HIS A 12 6.94 10.64 8.75
CA HIS A 12 5.96 9.73 8.18
C HIS A 12 5.39 10.24 6.86
N LEU A 13 4.92 11.49 6.81
CA LEU A 13 4.40 12.11 5.59
C LEU A 13 5.44 12.18 4.46
N LEU A 14 6.68 12.54 4.78
CA LEU A 14 7.76 12.58 3.79
C LEU A 14 8.06 11.18 3.25
N THR A 15 8.07 10.17 4.11
CA THR A 15 8.32 8.79 3.70
C THR A 15 7.17 8.27 2.82
N ALA A 16 5.91 8.52 3.18
CA ALA A 16 4.78 8.12 2.35
C ALA A 16 4.79 8.82 0.98
N ASN A 17 5.15 10.11 0.91
CA ASN A 17 5.25 10.83 -0.36
C ASN A 17 6.44 10.37 -1.21
N GLU A 18 7.59 10.08 -0.58
CA GLU A 18 8.78 9.55 -1.25
C GLU A 18 8.46 8.25 -2.03
N PHE A 19 7.61 7.40 -1.47
CA PHE A 19 7.12 6.19 -2.14
C PHE A 19 6.54 6.48 -3.53
N PHE A 20 5.55 7.39 -3.59
CA PHE A 20 4.86 7.74 -4.83
C PHE A 20 5.74 8.57 -5.76
N VAL A 21 6.64 9.40 -5.21
CA VAL A 21 7.65 10.13 -6.00
C VAL A 21 8.57 9.15 -6.72
N ARG A 22 9.03 8.08 -6.05
CA ARG A 22 9.85 7.03 -6.69
C ARG A 22 9.10 6.31 -7.81
N LEU A 23 7.83 5.94 -7.58
CA LEU A 23 7.00 5.37 -8.65
C LEU A 23 6.84 6.33 -9.83
N THR A 24 6.57 7.61 -9.56
CA THR A 24 6.44 8.64 -10.61
C THR A 24 7.75 8.88 -11.34
N ALA A 25 8.90 8.79 -10.67
CA ALA A 25 10.20 8.90 -11.30
C ALA A 25 10.48 7.68 -12.21
N HIS A 26 10.09 6.48 -11.77
CA HIS A 26 10.23 5.25 -12.55
C HIS A 26 9.49 5.34 -13.90
N THR A 27 8.27 5.88 -13.93
CA THR A 27 7.47 6.00 -15.17
C THR A 27 8.10 6.90 -16.23
N ARG A 28 8.96 7.86 -15.83
CA ARG A 28 9.67 8.74 -16.78
C ARG A 28 10.69 7.99 -17.64
N HIS A 29 11.16 6.84 -17.17
CA HIS A 29 12.19 6.04 -17.83
C HIS A 29 11.65 4.72 -18.38
N HIS A 30 10.40 4.37 -18.06
CA HIS A 30 9.78 3.10 -18.44
C HIS A 30 8.40 3.36 -19.04
N GLY A 31 8.35 3.52 -20.36
CA GLY A 31 7.16 4.00 -21.09
C GLY A 31 5.92 3.09 -21.01
N GLU A 32 6.09 1.84 -20.60
CA GLU A 32 4.99 0.90 -20.35
C GLU A 32 4.39 1.00 -18.95
N THR A 33 5.02 1.78 -18.05
CA THR A 33 4.60 1.90 -16.66
C THR A 33 3.89 3.22 -16.40
N ARG A 34 2.82 3.18 -15.59
CA ARG A 34 2.03 4.36 -15.23
C ARG A 34 1.60 4.30 -13.77
N LEU A 35 1.68 5.44 -13.10
CA LEU A 35 1.00 5.67 -11.83
C LEU A 35 -0.30 6.42 -12.15
N ASP A 36 -1.35 5.66 -12.48
CA ASP A 36 -2.62 6.24 -12.90
C ASP A 36 -3.34 6.96 -11.75
N ARG A 37 -3.08 6.51 -10.51
CA ARG A 37 -3.62 7.15 -9.31
C ARG A 37 -2.61 7.28 -8.20
N TRP A 38 -2.65 8.43 -7.54
CA TRP A 38 -2.04 8.69 -6.25
C TRP A 38 -3.00 9.47 -5.36
N TRP A 39 -3.54 8.82 -4.34
CA TRP A 39 -4.29 9.46 -3.27
C TRP A 39 -3.48 9.47 -1.97
N SER A 40 -3.44 10.61 -1.30
CA SER A 40 -2.84 10.77 0.03
C SER A 40 -3.68 10.09 1.11
N GLU A 41 -3.17 10.03 2.35
CA GLU A 41 -3.91 9.58 3.53
C GLU A 41 -5.27 10.28 3.67
N ALA A 42 -5.29 11.60 3.51
CA ALA A 42 -6.49 12.41 3.65
C ALA A 42 -7.55 12.06 2.58
N THR A 43 -7.14 11.96 1.31
CA THR A 43 -8.03 11.57 0.23
C THR A 43 -8.48 10.12 0.38
N THR A 44 -7.57 9.22 0.71
CA THR A 44 -7.88 7.79 0.88
C THR A 44 -8.87 7.58 2.02
N THR A 45 -8.67 8.22 3.16
CA THR A 45 -9.60 8.17 4.31
C THR A 45 -10.96 8.77 3.96
N LYS A 46 -10.97 9.86 3.19
CA LYS A 46 -12.23 10.49 2.73
C LYS A 46 -13.02 9.55 1.82
N GLN A 47 -12.34 8.87 0.89
CA GLN A 47 -12.95 8.00 -0.11
C GLN A 47 -13.31 6.62 0.46
N PHE A 48 -12.42 6.02 1.26
CA PHE A 48 -12.58 4.72 1.90
C PHE A 48 -12.68 4.86 3.42
N ARG A 49 -13.84 5.32 3.90
CA ARG A 49 -14.09 5.74 5.30
C ARG A 49 -13.76 4.72 6.39
N THR A 50 -13.64 3.45 6.06
CA THR A 50 -13.37 2.36 7.01
C THR A 50 -11.89 2.11 7.26
N ILE A 51 -11.00 2.65 6.42
CA ILE A 51 -9.55 2.50 6.52
C ILE A 51 -8.86 3.85 6.61
N THR A 52 -7.62 3.84 7.09
CA THR A 52 -6.76 5.02 7.21
C THR A 52 -5.38 4.62 6.67
N ALA A 53 -5.32 4.31 5.38
CA ALA A 53 -4.07 4.02 4.70
C ALA A 53 -3.29 5.31 4.49
N ASP A 54 -1.96 5.25 4.51
CA ASP A 54 -1.09 6.40 4.29
C ASP A 54 -1.12 6.87 2.83
N GLY A 55 -1.57 6.00 1.94
CA GLY A 55 -1.95 6.33 0.58
C GLY A 55 -2.61 5.18 -0.16
N HIS A 56 -3.13 5.49 -1.34
CA HIS A 56 -3.68 4.54 -2.28
C HIS A 56 -3.15 4.86 -3.68
N GLY A 57 -2.80 3.81 -4.44
CA GLY A 57 -2.42 3.98 -5.83
C GLY A 57 -2.97 2.89 -6.75
N LEU A 58 -3.01 3.24 -8.03
CA LEU A 58 -3.22 2.34 -9.15
C LEU A 58 -1.96 2.39 -10.00
N TRP A 59 -1.26 1.26 -10.09
CA TRP A 59 -0.04 1.10 -10.85
C TRP A 59 -0.29 0.22 -12.06
N SER A 60 -0.02 0.72 -13.25
CA SER A 60 -0.21 0.00 -14.50
C SER A 60 1.12 -0.36 -15.15
N VAL A 61 1.18 -1.55 -15.72
CA VAL A 61 2.25 -2.01 -16.62
C VAL A 61 1.57 -2.62 -17.84
N ALA A 62 1.80 -2.02 -19.02
CA ALA A 62 1.04 -2.31 -20.22
C ALA A 62 -0.48 -2.26 -19.93
N ASP A 63 -1.19 -3.37 -20.15
CA ASP A 63 -2.66 -3.44 -19.99
C ASP A 63 -3.10 -3.95 -18.60
N THR A 64 -2.17 -4.14 -17.65
CA THR A 64 -2.48 -4.64 -16.31
C THR A 64 -2.39 -3.52 -15.28
N THR A 65 -3.49 -3.23 -14.57
CA THR A 65 -3.53 -2.28 -13.46
C THR A 65 -3.65 -3.01 -12.13
N ALA A 66 -2.68 -2.81 -11.25
CA ALA A 66 -2.71 -3.27 -9.87
C ALA A 66 -3.01 -2.10 -8.93
N GLY A 67 -4.11 -2.21 -8.19
CA GLY A 67 -4.37 -1.32 -7.05
C GLY A 67 -3.65 -1.78 -5.78
N PHE A 68 -3.26 -0.85 -4.93
CA PHE A 68 -2.59 -1.11 -3.64
C PHE A 68 -2.97 -0.09 -2.56
N TRP A 69 -2.79 -0.48 -1.30
CA TRP A 69 -2.77 0.41 -0.14
C TRP A 69 -1.35 0.58 0.36
N LEU A 70 -0.95 1.78 0.78
CA LEU A 70 0.36 2.02 1.38
C LEU A 70 0.22 2.19 2.90
N GLU A 71 1.05 1.46 3.64
CA GLU A 71 1.29 1.64 5.07
C GLU A 71 2.80 1.81 5.26
N THR A 72 3.22 3.02 5.65
CA THR A 72 4.61 3.41 5.76
C THR A 72 5.05 3.34 7.21
N ASP A 73 5.99 2.45 7.48
CA ASP A 73 6.47 2.25 8.84
C ASP A 73 7.79 3.00 9.06
N THR A 74 7.75 3.98 9.97
CA THR A 74 8.94 4.75 10.42
C THR A 74 9.50 4.25 11.75
N GLY A 75 9.11 3.07 12.20
CA GLY A 75 9.57 2.47 13.46
C GLY A 75 8.87 2.97 14.72
N THR A 76 7.92 3.91 14.60
CA THR A 76 7.30 4.61 15.76
C THR A 76 6.08 3.89 16.34
N GLU A 77 5.39 3.07 15.55
CA GLU A 77 4.21 2.30 15.98
C GLU A 77 4.58 0.87 16.37
N PRO A 78 3.98 0.24 17.41
CA PRO A 78 4.21 -1.18 17.67
C PRO A 78 3.67 -2.08 16.54
N LEU A 79 4.43 -3.09 16.11
CA LEU A 79 4.03 -3.98 15.01
C LEU A 79 2.69 -4.70 15.25
N GLY A 80 2.31 -4.98 16.50
CA GLY A 80 1.00 -5.55 16.81
C GLY A 80 -0.17 -4.64 16.38
N ARG A 81 0.03 -3.32 16.44
CA ARG A 81 -0.96 -2.33 15.99
C ARG A 81 -0.98 -2.22 14.47
N VAL A 82 0.17 -2.30 13.83
CA VAL A 82 0.30 -2.41 12.35
C VAL A 82 -0.48 -3.64 11.85
N VAL A 83 -0.31 -4.79 12.49
CA VAL A 83 -1.03 -6.02 12.15
C VAL A 83 -2.54 -5.88 12.37
N ALA A 84 -2.97 -5.23 13.46
CA ALA A 84 -4.40 -5.02 13.73
C ALA A 84 -5.11 -4.16 12.68
N LYS A 85 -4.39 -3.35 11.89
CA LYS A 85 -4.98 -2.59 10.77
C LYS A 85 -5.59 -3.52 9.71
N LEU A 86 -5.02 -4.72 9.51
CA LEU A 86 -5.49 -5.70 8.52
C LEU A 86 -6.95 -6.12 8.73
N ASP A 87 -7.46 -6.09 9.96
CA ASP A 87 -8.86 -6.43 10.25
C ASP A 87 -9.84 -5.45 9.58
N ARG A 88 -9.46 -4.16 9.48
CA ARG A 88 -10.27 -3.13 8.80
C ARG A 88 -10.25 -3.32 7.28
N TYR A 89 -9.10 -3.68 6.72
CA TYR A 89 -9.01 -4.03 5.29
C TYR A 89 -9.84 -5.27 4.95
N ALA A 90 -9.80 -6.30 5.81
CA ALA A 90 -10.66 -7.47 5.64
C ALA A 90 -12.15 -7.12 5.72
N GLN A 91 -12.53 -6.16 6.58
CA GLN A 91 -13.91 -5.66 6.65
C GLN A 91 -14.32 -4.90 5.37
N LEU A 92 -13.43 -4.07 4.81
CA LEU A 92 -13.66 -3.38 3.54
C LEU A 92 -13.94 -4.39 2.41
N ILE A 93 -13.13 -5.44 2.33
CA ILE A 93 -13.30 -6.53 1.35
C ILE A 93 -14.67 -7.21 1.51
N ARG A 94 -15.07 -7.55 2.74
CA ARG A 94 -16.38 -8.19 3.01
C ARG A 94 -17.58 -7.33 2.62
N ARG A 95 -17.41 -6.01 2.50
CA ARG A 95 -18.46 -5.08 2.06
C ARG A 95 -18.48 -4.89 0.52
N GLY A 96 -17.68 -5.64 -0.23
CA GLY A 96 -17.58 -5.53 -1.69
C GLY A 96 -16.53 -4.53 -2.17
N GLY A 97 -15.73 -3.96 -1.25
CA GLY A 97 -14.60 -3.10 -1.59
C GLY A 97 -13.46 -3.85 -2.29
N PRO A 98 -12.47 -3.12 -2.82
CA PRO A 98 -11.35 -3.72 -3.54
C PRO A 98 -10.50 -4.62 -2.63
N ARG A 99 -9.98 -5.72 -3.20
CA ARG A 99 -9.06 -6.65 -2.53
C ARG A 99 -7.61 -6.36 -2.91
N TYR A 100 -7.23 -5.11 -2.72
CA TYR A 100 -5.86 -4.66 -2.95
C TYR A 100 -4.92 -5.12 -1.82
N PRO A 101 -3.66 -5.46 -2.13
CA PRO A 101 -2.66 -5.73 -1.12
C PRO A 101 -2.34 -4.47 -0.31
N VAL A 102 -2.16 -4.66 0.99
CA VAL A 102 -1.55 -3.67 1.87
C VAL A 102 -0.04 -3.78 1.75
N LEU A 103 0.60 -2.72 1.25
CA LEU A 103 2.03 -2.62 1.12
C LEU A 103 2.61 -2.03 2.41
N PHE A 104 3.29 -2.85 3.18
CA PHE A 104 4.07 -2.36 4.32
C PHE A 104 5.47 -1.98 3.83
N TRP A 105 5.74 -0.68 3.81
CA TRP A 105 7.07 -0.16 3.45
C TRP A 105 7.83 0.18 4.72
N LEU A 106 8.83 -0.64 5.04
CA LEU A 106 9.40 -0.74 6.39
C LEU A 106 10.79 -0.11 6.49
N GLY A 107 11.08 0.48 7.65
CA GLY A 107 12.37 1.12 7.92
C GLY A 107 13.59 0.18 7.96
N SER A 108 13.40 -1.14 8.13
CA SER A 108 14.51 -2.10 8.14
C SER A 108 14.08 -3.55 7.86
N GLU A 109 15.05 -4.38 7.48
CA GLU A 109 14.88 -5.82 7.28
C GLU A 109 14.51 -6.55 8.58
N GLN A 110 15.12 -6.18 9.72
CA GLN A 110 14.77 -6.80 11.00
C GLN A 110 13.29 -6.57 11.34
N ARG A 111 12.76 -5.40 10.97
CA ARG A 111 11.36 -5.06 11.18
C ARG A 111 10.45 -5.82 10.22
N GLU A 112 10.87 -6.02 8.99
CA GLU A 112 10.21 -6.90 8.01
C GLU A 112 10.12 -8.34 8.51
N GLU A 113 11.22 -8.92 8.97
CA GLU A 113 11.25 -10.26 9.55
C GLU A 113 10.32 -10.39 10.76
N HIS A 114 10.33 -9.40 11.66
CA HIS A 114 9.46 -9.38 12.83
C HIS A 114 7.99 -9.31 12.45
N LEU A 115 7.64 -8.48 11.47
CA LEU A 115 6.27 -8.40 10.96
C LEU A 115 5.83 -9.74 10.37
N HIS A 116 6.66 -10.36 9.53
CA HIS A 116 6.37 -11.69 8.98
C HIS A 116 6.19 -12.74 10.07
N ARG A 117 7.02 -12.73 11.13
CA ARG A 117 6.85 -13.64 12.28
C ARG A 117 5.49 -13.45 12.97
N LEU A 118 5.01 -12.22 13.13
CA LEU A 118 3.70 -11.94 13.74
C LEU A 118 2.52 -12.33 12.85
N LEU A 119 2.74 -12.41 11.53
CA LEU A 119 1.74 -12.78 10.54
C LEU A 119 1.74 -14.28 10.20
N ARG A 120 2.71 -15.05 10.71
CA ARG A 120 2.72 -16.52 10.63
C ARG A 120 1.49 -17.07 11.38
N GLY A 121 0.48 -17.50 10.64
CA GLY A 121 -0.81 -17.94 11.17
C GLY A 121 -2.03 -17.34 10.46
N GLY A 122 -1.81 -16.36 9.58
CA GLY A 122 -2.86 -15.75 8.74
C GLY A 122 -3.63 -14.62 9.44
N ARG A 123 -4.16 -13.69 8.63
CA ARG A 123 -4.97 -12.54 9.07
C ARG A 123 -6.19 -12.33 8.17
N GLY A 124 -7.00 -13.38 8.05
CA GLY A 124 -8.21 -13.37 7.23
C GLY A 124 -7.92 -13.13 5.75
N ASP A 125 -8.83 -12.41 5.07
CA ASP A 125 -8.80 -12.21 3.62
C ASP A 125 -7.85 -11.09 3.15
N ALA A 126 -7.26 -10.32 4.08
CA ALA A 126 -6.43 -9.18 3.73
C ALA A 126 -5.08 -9.65 3.15
N ARG A 127 -4.80 -9.26 1.91
CA ARG A 127 -3.51 -9.47 1.26
C ARG A 127 -2.52 -8.41 1.71
N PHE A 128 -1.25 -8.78 1.83
CA PHE A 128 -0.18 -7.83 2.12
C PHE A 128 1.12 -8.24 1.43
N ALA A 129 1.99 -7.26 1.24
CA ALA A 129 3.37 -7.47 0.84
C ALA A 129 4.28 -6.48 1.56
N THR A 130 5.54 -6.86 1.75
CA THR A 130 6.52 -6.05 2.47
C THR A 130 7.71 -5.70 1.57
N ALA A 131 8.24 -4.50 1.76
CA ALA A 131 9.53 -4.09 1.22
C ALA A 131 10.17 -3.10 2.20
N THR A 132 11.45 -2.77 2.01
CA THR A 132 12.16 -1.81 2.87
C THR A 132 12.40 -0.48 2.18
N HIS A 133 12.54 0.61 2.94
CA HIS A 133 12.76 1.97 2.42
C HIS A 133 13.99 2.11 1.53
N ALA A 134 14.97 1.21 1.69
CA ALA A 134 16.19 1.17 0.87
C ALA A 134 15.95 0.69 -0.57
N THR A 135 14.82 0.04 -0.84
CA THR A 135 14.51 -0.54 -2.16
C THR A 135 13.75 0.44 -3.06
N ASP A 136 13.84 0.24 -4.38
CA ASP A 136 12.97 0.90 -5.35
C ASP A 136 11.60 0.22 -5.38
N PRO A 137 10.50 0.89 -5.00
CA PRO A 137 9.18 0.28 -4.93
C PRO A 137 8.64 -0.19 -6.28
N ALA A 138 9.17 0.29 -7.41
CA ALA A 138 8.78 -0.18 -8.74
C ALA A 138 9.47 -1.51 -9.15
N ALA A 139 10.56 -1.87 -8.49
CA ALA A 139 11.31 -3.08 -8.78
C ALA A 139 10.65 -4.35 -8.19
N ALA A 140 11.25 -5.52 -8.45
CA ALA A 140 10.80 -6.80 -7.90
C ALA A 140 11.23 -6.95 -6.43
N VAL A 141 10.68 -6.10 -5.55
CA VAL A 141 11.11 -5.94 -4.15
C VAL A 141 10.04 -6.35 -3.15
N TRP A 142 8.81 -6.61 -3.59
CA TRP A 142 7.69 -6.89 -2.70
C TRP A 142 7.68 -8.36 -2.33
N LEU A 143 7.77 -8.68 -1.04
CA LEU A 143 7.62 -10.03 -0.51
C LEU A 143 6.16 -10.23 -0.05
N PRO A 144 5.32 -10.98 -0.80
CA PRO A 144 3.96 -11.25 -0.37
C PRO A 144 3.91 -12.08 0.91
N GLY A 145 2.84 -11.91 1.70
CA GLY A 145 2.59 -12.73 2.87
C GLY A 145 2.60 -14.23 2.56
N GLY A 146 3.48 -14.98 3.24
CA GLY A 146 3.61 -16.44 3.05
C GLY A 146 4.41 -16.87 1.82
N ALA A 147 4.89 -15.94 1.00
CA ALA A 147 5.77 -16.25 -0.13
C ALA A 147 7.25 -16.28 0.28
N THR A 148 8.08 -16.82 -0.61
CA THR A 148 9.55 -16.88 -0.44
C THR A 148 10.30 -16.08 -1.50
N CYS A 149 9.61 -15.49 -2.49
CA CYS A 149 10.19 -14.67 -3.54
C CYS A 149 9.62 -13.26 -3.51
N ARG A 150 10.46 -12.29 -3.92
CA ARG A 150 10.02 -10.91 -4.14
C ARG A 150 9.53 -10.76 -5.58
N ILE A 151 8.47 -9.98 -5.77
CA ILE A 151 7.81 -9.73 -7.06
C ILE A 151 7.56 -8.23 -7.26
N ARG A 152 7.19 -7.81 -8.47
CA ARG A 152 6.84 -6.41 -8.79
C ARG A 152 5.42 -6.08 -8.34
N LEU A 153 5.12 -4.78 -8.28
CA LEU A 153 3.76 -4.29 -7.99
C LEU A 153 2.69 -4.88 -8.91
N ALA A 154 2.95 -4.93 -10.22
CA ALA A 154 2.00 -5.44 -11.21
C ALA A 154 1.75 -6.96 -11.09
N GLU A 155 2.63 -7.69 -10.40
CA GLU A 155 2.50 -9.13 -10.17
C GLU A 155 1.73 -9.44 -8.89
N LEU A 156 1.47 -8.44 -8.04
CA LEU A 156 0.72 -8.63 -6.80
C LEU A 156 -0.76 -8.89 -7.11
N PRO A 157 -1.39 -9.90 -6.47
CA PRO A 157 -2.81 -10.17 -6.66
C PRO A 157 -3.66 -8.97 -6.24
N SER A 158 -4.38 -8.39 -7.19
CA SER A 158 -5.22 -7.21 -7.03
C SER A 158 -6.60 -7.47 -7.66
N ASP A 159 -7.66 -7.01 -7.00
CA ASP A 159 -9.05 -7.11 -7.46
C ASP A 159 -9.73 -5.78 -7.12
N HIS A 160 -10.28 -5.12 -8.14
CA HIS A 160 -10.88 -3.78 -8.03
C HIS A 160 -12.19 -3.75 -7.22
N GLY A 161 -12.72 -4.92 -6.84
CA GLY A 161 -13.94 -5.06 -6.06
C GLY A 161 -15.18 -4.96 -6.94
N GLN A 162 -16.32 -4.69 -6.32
CA GLN A 162 -17.60 -4.56 -7.01
C GLN A 162 -17.96 -3.08 -7.24
N PRO A 163 -18.73 -2.76 -8.29
CA PRO A 163 -19.27 -1.42 -8.53
C PRO A 163 -20.43 -1.13 -7.56
N VAL A 164 -20.12 -1.01 -6.27
CA VAL A 164 -21.05 -0.63 -5.20
C VAL A 164 -20.79 0.80 -4.77
N ALA A 165 -21.79 1.48 -4.19
CA ALA A 165 -21.68 2.88 -3.77
C ALA A 165 -20.50 3.16 -2.82
N ASP A 166 -20.10 2.17 -2.02
CA ASP A 166 -18.96 2.28 -1.09
C ASP A 166 -17.59 2.03 -1.76
N ASN A 167 -17.56 1.77 -3.07
CA ASN A 167 -16.33 1.55 -3.84
C ASN A 167 -16.05 2.73 -4.80
N PRO A 168 -15.28 3.74 -4.37
CA PRO A 168 -14.97 4.95 -5.14
C PRO A 168 -14.04 4.71 -6.35
N ASN A 169 -13.68 3.46 -6.62
CA ASN A 169 -13.01 3.10 -7.87
C ASN A 169 -13.96 3.09 -9.08
N TYR A 170 -15.27 3.16 -8.84
CA TYR A 170 -16.28 3.14 -9.88
C TYR A 170 -17.09 4.42 -9.87
N ASP A 171 -17.35 4.94 -11.07
CA ASP A 171 -18.29 6.03 -11.32
C ASP A 171 -19.33 5.51 -12.32
N ASP A 172 -20.61 5.52 -11.94
CA ASP A 172 -21.71 4.89 -12.70
C ASP A 172 -21.41 3.46 -13.20
N GLY A 173 -20.69 2.67 -12.39
CA GLY A 173 -20.32 1.29 -12.69
C GLY A 173 -19.10 1.14 -13.61
N ILE A 174 -18.49 2.24 -14.03
CA ILE A 174 -17.27 2.27 -14.85
C ILE A 174 -16.07 2.42 -13.93
N PHE A 175 -15.06 1.55 -14.09
CA PHE A 175 -13.81 1.68 -13.35
C PHE A 175 -13.06 2.93 -13.81
N VAL A 176 -12.78 3.82 -12.87
CA VAL A 176 -11.98 5.02 -13.09
C VAL A 176 -10.54 4.74 -12.70
N LEU A 177 -9.61 5.19 -13.54
CA LEU A 177 -8.17 5.24 -13.26
C LEU A 177 -7.86 6.51 -12.47
#